data_AF-A0A1X4HV42-F1
#
_entry.id   AF-A0A1X4HV42-F1
#
_cell.length_a   1.000
_cell.length_b   1.000
_cell.length_c   1.000
_cell.angle_alpha   90.00
_cell.angle_beta   90.00
_cell.angle_gamma   90.00
#
_symmetry.space_group_name_H-M   'P 1'
#
loop_
_entity.id
_entity.type
_entity.pdbx_description
1 polymer ?
#
loop_
_entity_poly.entity_id
_entity_poly.type
_entity_poly.pdbx_seq_one_letter_code
_entity_poly.pdbx_strand_id
1 'polypeptide(L)' 'APPVGELAALGVARVSVGSGIAQAAHALVRRAARELLDTGTYDAQTGGLAYGTLNALMSGGR' A
#
# COMPACT_ATOMS: atom_id res chain seq x y z
N ALA A 1 4.37 3.83 -15.71
CA ALA A 1 3.98 5.23 -15.97
C ALA A 1 5.19 6.12 -15.65
N PRO A 2 5.33 7.30 -16.29
CA PRO A 2 6.37 8.26 -15.94
C PRO A 2 6.26 8.69 -14.47
N PRO A 3 7.36 9.12 -13.82
CA PRO A 3 7.32 9.75 -12.50
C PRO A 3 6.36 10.94 -12.44
N VAL A 4 5.70 11.13 -11.29
CA VAL A 4 4.77 12.25 -11.09
C VAL A 4 5.44 13.61 -11.34
N GLY A 5 6.72 13.76 -10.99
CA GLY A 5 7.47 15.00 -11.24
C GLY A 5 7.65 15.32 -12.72
N GLU A 6 7.83 14.31 -13.58
CA GLU A 6 7.91 14.51 -15.04
C GLU A 6 6.55 14.91 -15.61
N LEU A 7 5.47 14.30 -15.12
CA LEU A 7 4.11 14.70 -15.50
C LEU A 7 3.83 16.15 -15.10
N ALA A 8 4.26 16.56 -13.91
CA ALA A 8 4.12 17.94 -13.44
C ALA A 8 4.92 18.94 -14.30
N ALA A 9 6.15 18.59 -14.68
CA ALA A 9 6.98 19.42 -15.57
C ALA A 9 6.36 19.62 -16.96
N LEU A 10 5.55 18.66 -17.42
CA LEU A 10 4.76 18.74 -18.65
C LEU A 10 3.43 19.51 -18.49
N GLY A 11 3.13 20.05 -17.30
CA GLY A 11 1.92 20.83 -17.03
C GLY A 11 0.68 20.00 -16.69
N VAL A 12 0.84 18.72 -16.33
CA VAL A 12 -0.30 17.87 -15.90
C VAL A 12 -0.86 18.37 -14.58
N ALA A 13 -2.13 18.78 -14.58
CA ALA A 13 -2.81 19.32 -13.40
C ALA A 13 -3.30 18.26 -12.39
N ARG A 14 -3.48 17.01 -12.82
CA ARG A 14 -3.97 15.92 -11.95
C ARG A 14 -3.46 14.56 -12.41
N VAL A 15 -2.95 13.77 -11.47
CA VAL A 15 -2.61 12.36 -11.69
C VAL A 15 -3.62 11.47 -10.97
N SER A 16 -4.12 10.44 -11.65
CA SER A 16 -4.97 9.40 -11.06
C SER A 16 -4.26 8.06 -11.13
N VAL A 17 -4.50 7.21 -10.13
CA VAL A 17 -3.99 5.84 -10.06
C VAL A 17 -5.09 4.79 -10.28
N GLY A 18 -6.33 5.22 -10.54
CA GLY A 18 -7.48 4.32 -10.63
C GLY A 18 -7.58 3.42 -9.40
N SER A 19 -7.74 2.11 -9.61
CA SER A 19 -7.75 1.08 -8.56
C SER A 19 -6.35 0.60 -8.16
N GLY A 20 -5.26 1.18 -8.68
CA GLY A 20 -3.91 0.65 -8.56
C GLY A 20 -3.43 0.41 -7.13
N ILE A 21 -3.75 1.32 -6.20
CA ILE A 21 -3.39 1.16 -4.77
C ILE A 21 -4.15 -0.01 -4.15
N ALA A 22 -5.45 -0.13 -4.43
CA ALA A 22 -6.27 -1.23 -3.91
C ALA A 22 -5.80 -2.58 -4.46
N GLN A 23 -5.44 -2.65 -5.74
CA GLN A 23 -4.86 -3.85 -6.35
C GLN A 23 -3.51 -4.23 -5.72
N ALA A 24 -2.65 -3.26 -5.45
CA ALA A 24 -1.38 -3.49 -4.77
C ALA A 24 -1.57 -4.04 -3.34
N ALA A 25 -2.53 -3.49 -2.59
CA ALA A 25 -2.89 -4.01 -1.27
C ALA A 25 -3.39 -5.46 -1.34
N HIS A 26 -4.26 -5.79 -2.29
CA HIS A 26 -4.72 -7.17 -2.49
C HIS A 26 -3.60 -8.14 -2.91
N ALA A 27 -2.63 -7.67 -3.70
CA ALA A 27 -1.45 -8.48 -4.04
C ALA A 27 -0.62 -8.82 -2.79
N LEU A 28 -0.45 -7.87 -1.86
CA LEU A 28 0.19 -8.12 -0.56
C LEU A 28 -0.59 -9.16 0.25
N VAL A 29 -1.91 -8.97 0.41
CA VAL A 29 -2.79 -9.92 1.13
C VAL A 29 -2.67 -11.32 0.56
N ARG A 30 -2.69 -11.46 -0.77
CA ARG A 30 -2.53 -12.77 -1.43
C ARG A 30 -1.18 -13.42 -1.14
N ARG A 31 -0.08 -12.65 -1.12
CA ARG A 31 1.25 -13.19 -0.77
C ARG A 31 1.31 -13.64 0.68
N ALA A 32 0.86 -12.80 1.61
CA ALA A 32 0.85 -13.14 3.04
C ALA A 32 -0.03 -14.37 3.33
N ALA A 33 -1.21 -14.46 2.72
CA ALA A 33 -2.10 -15.61 2.88
C ALA A 33 -1.46 -16.92 2.37
N ARG A 34 -0.75 -16.87 1.23
CA ARG A 34 -0.03 -18.02 0.69
C ARG A 34 1.15 -18.41 1.57
N GLU A 35 1.95 -17.45 2.02
CA GLU A 35 3.06 -17.71 2.93
C GLU A 35 2.60 -18.41 4.21
N LEU A 36 1.54 -17.90 4.84
CA LEU A 36 0.97 -18.51 6.04
C LEU A 36 0.48 -19.94 5.78
N LEU A 37 -0.15 -20.18 4.64
CA LEU A 37 -0.71 -21.50 4.30
C LEU A 37 0.38 -22.51 3.90
N ASP A 38 1.33 -22.09 3.09
CA ASP A 38 2.29 -22.98 2.44
C ASP A 38 3.53 -23.20 3.33
N THR A 39 3.97 -22.17 4.06
CA THR A 39 5.24 -22.17 4.81
C THR A 39 5.09 -21.86 6.30
N GLY A 40 3.98 -21.27 6.73
CA GLY A 40 3.72 -20.95 8.15
C GLY A 40 4.56 -19.80 8.71
N THR A 41 5.08 -18.92 7.85
CA THR A 41 5.90 -17.75 8.24
C THR A 41 5.16 -16.42 8.06
N TYR A 42 5.77 -15.32 8.51
CA TYR A 42 5.15 -13.99 8.61
C TYR A 42 5.94 -12.88 7.88
N ASP A 43 6.91 -13.22 7.05
CA ASP A 43 7.86 -12.30 6.43
C ASP A 43 7.20 -11.29 5.50
N ALA A 44 6.14 -11.68 4.77
CA ALA A 44 5.41 -10.75 3.91
C ALA A 44 4.75 -9.61 4.69
N GLN A 45 4.61 -9.72 6.01
CA GLN A 45 4.07 -8.68 6.87
C GLN A 45 5.16 -7.78 7.47
N THR A 46 6.44 -8.13 7.31
CA THR A 46 7.56 -7.32 7.78
C THR A 46 7.54 -5.93 7.15
N GLY A 47 7.72 -4.90 7.99
CA GLY A 47 7.65 -3.50 7.57
C GLY A 47 6.23 -2.95 7.43
N GLY A 48 5.20 -3.73 7.79
CA GLY A 48 3.83 -3.24 7.93
C GLY A 48 3.69 -2.20 9.04
N LEU A 49 2.62 -1.40 8.99
CA LEU A 49 2.33 -0.41 10.02
C LEU A 49 2.06 -1.09 11.37
N ALA A 50 2.66 -0.55 12.43
CA ALA A 50 2.34 -0.98 13.79
C ALA A 50 0.86 -0.73 14.09
N TYR A 51 0.25 -1.62 14.87
CA TYR A 51 -1.18 -1.53 15.20
C TYR A 51 -1.54 -0.22 15.91
N GLY A 52 -0.67 0.28 16.80
CA GLY A 52 -0.83 1.58 17.45
C GLY A 52 -0.84 2.75 16.46
N THR A 53 -0.01 2.70 15.41
CA THR A 53 0.00 3.70 14.33
C THR A 53 -1.30 3.66 13.54
N LEU A 54 -1.79 2.46 13.19
CA LEU A 54 -3.08 2.30 12.53
C LEU A 54 -4.23 2.87 13.38
N ASN A 55 -4.26 2.57 14.67
CA ASN A 55 -5.27 3.11 15.59
C ASN A 55 -5.23 4.63 15.66
N ALA A 56 -4.04 5.24 15.76
CA ALA A 56 -3.88 6.69 15.81
C ALA A 56 -4.39 7.38 14.51
N LEU A 57 -4.16 6.76 13.35
CA LEU A 57 -4.70 7.25 12.08
C LEU A 57 -6.23 7.17 12.04
N MET A 58 -6.82 6.10 12.58
CA MET A 58 -8.27 5.87 12.57
C MET A 58 -9.02 6.64 13.65
N SER A 59 -8.39 6.95 14.77
CA SER A 59 -9.01 7.70 15.87
C SER A 59 -9.15 9.20 15.57
N GLY A 60 -8.65 9.67 14.43
CA GLY A 60 -8.88 11.03 13.95
C GLY A 60 -8.34 12.08 14.90
N GLY A 61 -7.10 11.88 15.39
CA GLY A 61 -6.38 12.93 16.10
C GLY A 61 -6.28 14.18 15.22
N ARG A 62 -7.19 15.12 15.47
CA ARG A 62 -7.01 16.54 15.13
C ARG A 62 -6.15 17.17 16.21
#